data_AF-A0A973U4C9-F1
#
_entry.id   AF-A0A973U4C9-F1
#
_cell.length_a   1.000
_cell.length_b   1.000
_cell.length_c   1.000
_cell.angle_alpha   90.00
_cell.angle_beta   90.00
_cell.angle_gamma   90.00
#
_symmetry.space_group_name_H-M   'P 1'
#
loop_
_entity.id
_entity.type
_entity.pdbx_description
1 polymer ?
#
loop_
_entity_poly.entity_id
_entity_poly.type
_entity_poly.pdbx_seq_one_letter_code
_entity_poly.pdbx_strand_id
1 'polypeptide(L)' 'MTIPQVIELVAAVAIVAAGIWLYRRPRADGDQYGSQGAVILFVIGAVLAIHGLGLLEYHPSAAELGE' A
#
# COMPACT_ATOMS: atom_id res chain seq x y z
N MET A 1 -7.75 14.89 4.06
CA MET A 1 -7.72 13.95 2.92
C MET A 1 -8.12 14.67 1.65
N THR A 2 -7.17 14.87 0.74
CA THR A 2 -7.37 15.50 -0.56
C THR A 2 -7.93 14.49 -1.59
N ILE A 3 -8.44 14.97 -2.73
CA ILE A 3 -8.91 14.08 -3.81
C ILE A 3 -7.78 13.12 -4.28
N PRO A 4 -6.54 13.58 -4.52
CA PRO A 4 -5.42 12.68 -4.85
C PRO A 4 -5.19 11.59 -3.80
N GLN A 5 -5.20 11.93 -2.51
CA GLN A 5 -5.04 10.97 -1.42
C GLN A 5 -6.14 9.90 -1.38
N VAL A 6 -7.38 10.29 -1.70
CA VAL A 6 -8.50 9.32 -1.82
C VAL A 6 -8.24 8.35 -2.97
N ILE A 7 -7.77 8.84 -4.12
CA ILE A 7 -7.44 7.99 -5.28
C ILE A 7 -6.31 7.02 -4.92
N GLU A 8 -5.27 7.49 -4.26
CA GLU A 8 -4.14 6.66 -3.81
C GLU A 8 -4.58 5.59 -2.82
N LEU A 9 -5.45 5.93 -1.86
CA LEU A 9 -5.97 4.97 -0.90
C LEU A 9 -6.82 3.89 -1.59
N VAL A 10 -7.69 4.28 -2.52
CA VAL A 10 -8.50 3.32 -3.30
C VAL A 10 -7.60 2.42 -4.14
N ALA A 11 -6.57 2.97 -4.78
CA ALA A 11 -5.59 2.20 -5.54
C ALA A 11 -4.80 1.24 -4.64
N ALA A 12 -4.40 1.67 -3.44
CA ALA A 12 -3.72 0.82 -2.47
C ALA A 12 -4.59 -0.38 -2.06
N VAL A 13 -5.87 -0.15 -1.76
CA VAL A 13 -6.84 -1.21 -1.45
C VAL A 13 -6.99 -2.19 -2.62
N ALA A 14 -7.11 -1.70 -3.85
CA ALA A 14 -7.22 -2.54 -5.03
C ALA A 14 -5.97 -3.40 -5.27
N ILE A 15 -4.77 -2.82 -5.10
CA ILE A 15 -3.49 -3.52 -5.25
C ILE A 15 -3.34 -4.60 -4.18
N VAL A 16 -3.70 -4.31 -2.92
CA VAL A 16 -3.67 -5.31 -1.84
C VAL A 16 -4.65 -6.45 -2.14
N ALA A 17 -5.87 -6.14 -2.58
CA ALA A 17 -6.84 -7.15 -2.98
C ALA A 17 -6.33 -8.04 -4.13
N ALA A 18 -5.66 -7.45 -5.12
CA ALA A 18 -5.01 -8.20 -6.21
C ALA A 18 -3.87 -9.09 -5.71
N GLY A 19 -3.06 -8.60 -4.76
CA GLY A 19 -2.03 -9.37 -4.07
C GLY A 19 -2.63 -10.57 -3.32
N ILE A 20 -3.72 -10.37 -2.57
CA ILE A 20 -4.44 -11.44 -1.86
C ILE A 20 -4.95 -12.48 -2.86
N TRP A 21 -5.58 -12.04 -3.95
CA TRP A 21 -6.07 -12.94 -4.98
C TRP A 21 -4.93 -13.78 -5.61
N LEU A 22 -3.82 -13.14 -5.98
CA LEU A 22 -2.66 -13.81 -6.55
C LEU A 22 -1.98 -14.76 -5.56
N TYR A 23 -1.95 -14.41 -4.28
CA TYR A 23 -1.42 -15.25 -3.21
C TYR A 23 -2.27 -16.50 -3.01
N ARG A 24 -3.60 -16.35 -3.06
CA ARG A 24 -4.57 -17.44 -2.84
C ARG A 24 -4.85 -18.30 -4.08
N ARG A 25 -4.46 -17.85 -5.27
CA ARG A 25 -4.68 -18.58 -6.52
C ARG A 25 -3.93 -19.93 -6.48
N PRO A 26 -4.58 -21.06 -6.82
CA PRO A 26 -3.93 -22.35 -6.94
C PRO A 26 -2.75 -22.28 -7.92
N ARG A 27 -1.59 -22.81 -7.52
CA ARG A 27 -0.39 -22.89 -8.35
C ARG A 27 -0.38 -24.24 -9.08
N ALA A 28 0.12 -24.23 -10.31
CA ALA A 28 0.48 -25.48 -10.98
C ALA A 28 1.71 -26.08 -10.29
N ASP A 29 1.80 -27.41 -10.26
CA ASP A 29 2.88 -28.13 -9.59
C ASP A 29 4.26 -27.71 -10.13
N GLY A 30 5.18 -27.36 -9.22
CA GLY A 30 6.57 -26.96 -9.53
C GLY A 30 6.96 -25.54 -9.10
N ASP A 31 6.01 -24.70 -8.71
CA ASP A 31 6.29 -23.32 -8.23
C ASP A 31 6.71 -23.35 -6.74
N GLN A 32 7.94 -23.82 -6.48
CA GLN A 32 8.50 -24.00 -5.12
C GLN A 32 8.90 -22.69 -4.43
N TYR A 33 8.97 -21.57 -5.17
CA TYR A 33 9.18 -20.24 -4.60
C TYR A 33 7.80 -19.59 -4.42
N GLY A 34 7.48 -19.13 -3.20
CA GLY A 34 6.20 -18.48 -2.91
C GLY A 34 5.92 -17.29 -3.86
N SER A 35 4.68 -16.76 -3.84
CA SER A 35 4.24 -15.75 -4.80
C SER A 35 5.00 -14.42 -4.73
N GLN A 36 6.18 -14.36 -5.36
CA GLN A 36 7.03 -13.17 -5.40
C GLN A 36 6.25 -11.96 -5.94
N GLY A 37 5.43 -12.19 -6.96
CA GLY A 37 4.51 -11.17 -7.48
C GLY A 37 3.52 -10.67 -6.43
N ALA A 38 2.93 -11.55 -5.62
CA ALA A 38 2.00 -11.12 -4.57
C ALA A 38 2.73 -10.34 -3.46
N VAL A 39 3.94 -10.75 -3.09
CA VAL A 39 4.77 -10.01 -2.11
C VAL A 39 5.04 -8.60 -2.61
N ILE A 40 5.43 -8.44 -3.88
CA ILE A 40 5.64 -7.12 -4.49
C ILE A 40 4.37 -6.28 -4.44
N LEU A 41 3.21 -6.86 -4.77
CA LEU A 41 1.93 -6.15 -4.69
C LEU A 41 1.61 -5.71 -3.25
N PHE A 42 1.90 -6.53 -2.24
CA PHE A 42 1.73 -6.12 -0.85
C PHE A 42 2.65 -4.97 -0.45
N VAL A 43 3.91 -5.00 -0.88
CA VAL A 43 4.86 -3.91 -0.60
C VAL A 43 4.39 -2.60 -1.26
N ILE A 44 4.03 -2.65 -2.55
CA ILE A 44 3.52 -1.49 -3.29
C ILE A 44 2.25 -0.95 -2.63
N GLY A 45 1.29 -1.84 -2.30
CA GLY A 45 0.05 -1.47 -1.65
C GLY A 45 0.27 -0.82 -0.28
N ALA A 46 1.20 -1.33 0.52
CA ALA A 46 1.55 -0.76 1.82
C ALA A 46 2.17 0.64 1.69
N VAL A 47 3.13 0.82 0.78
CA VAL A 47 3.76 2.13 0.53
C VAL A 47 2.72 3.15 0.05
N LEU A 48 1.87 2.76 -0.90
CA LEU A 48 0.84 3.64 -1.43
C LEU A 48 -0.22 3.98 -0.38
N ALA A 49 -0.57 3.04 0.51
CA ALA A 49 -1.46 3.31 1.64
C ALA A 49 -0.86 4.33 2.62
N ILE A 50 0.43 4.19 2.97
CA ILE A 50 1.12 5.15 3.84
C ILE A 50 1.11 6.55 3.20
N HIS A 51 1.39 6.63 1.91
CA HIS A 51 1.36 7.89 1.17
C HIS A 51 -0.05 8.51 1.11
N GLY A 52 -1.05 7.73 0.68
CA GLY A 52 -2.44 8.20 0.55
C GLY A 52 -3.12 8.52 1.89
N LEU A 53 -2.65 7.96 3.00
CA LEU A 53 -3.07 8.34 4.34
C LEU A 53 -2.47 9.67 4.82
N GLY A 54 -1.56 10.27 4.06
CA GLY A 54 -0.90 11.52 4.42
C GLY A 54 0.14 11.36 5.55
N LEU A 55 0.56 10.14 5.88
CA LEU A 55 1.48 9.87 6.99
C LEU A 55 2.91 10.42 6.75
N LEU A 56 3.18 10.88 5.53
CA LEU A 56 4.45 11.50 5.13
C LEU A 56 4.34 13.03 5.05
N GLU A 57 3.17 13.60 5.34
CA GLU A 57 2.99 15.05 5.37
C GLU A 57 3.70 15.65 6.58
N TYR A 58 4.33 16.79 6.38
CA TYR A 58 4.96 17.54 7.47
C TYR A 58 3.88 18.21 8.33
N HIS A 59 3.88 17.87 9.61
CA HIS A 59 3.05 18.53 10.62
C HIS A 59 3.96 19.25 11.61
N PRO A 60 4.05 20.58 11.58
CA PRO A 60 4.87 21.31 12.53
C PRO A 60 4.33 21.12 13.95
N SER A 61 5.24 20.93 14.88
CA SER A 61 4.95 20.90 16.31
C SER A 61 4.66 22.32 16.84
N ALA A 62 3.95 22.42 17.98
CA ALA A 62 3.64 23.73 18.59
C ALA A 62 4.91 24.58 18.85
N ALA A 63 6.01 23.93 19.23
CA ALA A 63 7.31 24.58 19.45
C ALA A 63 7.90 25.19 18.16
N GLU A 64 7.62 24.61 17.00
CA GLU A 64 8.06 25.16 15.70
C GLU A 64 7.17 26.32 15.22
N LEU A 65 5.95 26.41 15.75
CA LEU A 65 4.99 27.49 15.48
C LEU A 65 5.18 28.70 16.42
N GLY A 66 5.99 28.56 17.47
CA GLY A 66 6.29 29.64 18.41
C GLY A 66 5.22 29.87 19.48
N GLU A 67 4.38 28.86 19.77
CA GLU A 67 3.41 28.87 20.87
C GLU A 67 3.94 28.19 22.15
#